data_AF-A0A3N6DJ54-F1
#
_entry.id   AF-A0A3N6DJ54-F1
#
_cell.length_a   1.000
_cell.length_b   1.000
_cell.length_c   1.000
_cell.angle_alpha   90.00
_cell.angle_beta   90.00
_cell.angle_gamma   90.00
#
_symmetry.space_group_name_H-M   'P 1'
#
loop_
_entity.id
_entity.type
_entity.pdbx_description
1 polymer ?
#
loop_
_entity_poly.entity_id
_entity_poly.type
_entity_poly.pdbx_seq_one_letter_code
_entity_poly.pdbx_strand_id
1 'polypeptide(L)'
;MHRKRLAAAVLLAATLTGALAPVAAARPSDPVRRQLDLLVDRDGVPGALAYDGKVTRTAGVADLVSGRRMPGAQGRFRLASDTKRSPRPPSCAWWRRGG
;
A
#
# COMPACT_ATOMS: atom_id res chain seq x y z
N MET A 1 45.38 2.72 -40.72
CA MET A 1 44.49 3.78 -40.18
C MET A 1 43.07 3.29 -39.83
N HIS A 2 42.48 2.32 -40.55
CA HIS A 2 41.09 1.86 -40.32
C HIS A 2 40.84 1.11 -39.00
N ARG A 3 41.82 0.34 -38.51
CA ARG A 3 41.67 -0.44 -37.25
C ARG A 3 41.46 0.43 -36.01
N LYS A 4 42.06 1.64 -35.98
CA LYS A 4 41.87 2.62 -34.90
C LYS A 4 40.48 3.25 -34.91
N ARG A 5 39.90 3.45 -36.12
CA ARG A 5 38.54 4.00 -36.29
C ARG A 5 37.47 3.00 -35.86
N LEU A 6 37.67 1.71 -36.11
CA LEU A 6 36.76 0.65 -35.67
C LEU A 6 36.74 0.50 -34.14
N ALA A 7 37.90 0.57 -33.49
CA ALA A 7 37.97 0.53 -32.02
C ALA A 7 37.24 1.71 -31.36
N ALA A 8 37.38 2.92 -31.93
CA ALA A 8 36.67 4.10 -31.44
C ALA A 8 35.15 3.98 -31.60
N ALA A 9 34.67 3.41 -32.70
CA ALA A 9 33.24 3.21 -32.94
C ALA A 9 32.63 2.18 -31.97
N VAL A 10 33.35 1.10 -31.67
CA VAL A 10 32.90 0.08 -30.70
C VAL A 10 32.84 0.65 -29.28
N LEU A 11 33.83 1.46 -28.88
CA LEU A 11 33.83 2.14 -27.59
C LEU A 11 32.68 3.15 -27.47
N LEU A 12 32.40 3.93 -28.53
CA LEU A 12 31.24 4.84 -28.56
C LEU A 12 29.91 4.08 -28.47
N ALA A 13 29.78 2.95 -29.19
CA ALA A 13 28.58 2.14 -29.14
C ALA A 13 28.36 1.54 -27.73
N ALA A 14 29.43 1.10 -27.06
CA ALA A 14 29.38 0.55 -25.71
C ALA A 14 29.03 1.61 -24.64
N THR A 15 29.47 2.87 -24.80
CA THR A 15 29.09 3.94 -23.88
C THR A 15 27.65 4.40 -24.07
N LEU A 16 27.12 4.37 -25.31
CA LEU A 16 25.71 4.68 -25.56
C LEU A 16 24.76 3.60 -25.04
N THR A 17 25.11 2.31 -25.11
CA THR A 17 24.26 1.22 -24.58
C THR A 17 24.27 1.13 -23.05
N GLY A 18 25.34 1.56 -22.39
CA GLY A 18 25.41 1.63 -20.92
C GLY A 18 24.55 2.72 -20.27
N ALA A 19 24.14 3.74 -21.03
CA ALA A 19 23.34 4.87 -20.53
C ALA A 19 21.82 4.59 -20.49
N LEU A 20 21.36 3.46 -21.04
CA LEU A 20 19.96 3.02 -21.05
C LEU A 20 19.63 2.09 -19.88
N ALA A 21 20.35 2.20 -18.76
CA ALA A 21 19.88 1.59 -17.52
C ALA A 21 18.53 2.24 -17.18
N PRO A 22 17.43 1.47 -17.08
CA PRO A 22 16.16 2.03 -16.64
C PRO A 22 16.41 2.57 -15.24
N VAL A 23 16.41 3.89 -15.09
CA VAL A 23 16.30 4.53 -13.79
C VAL A 23 14.95 4.09 -13.25
N ALA A 24 14.97 3.02 -12.45
CA ALA A 24 13.85 2.62 -11.64
C ALA A 24 13.61 3.79 -10.69
N ALA A 25 12.69 4.68 -11.06
CA ALA A 25 12.28 5.79 -10.23
C ALA A 25 11.90 5.21 -8.87
N ALA A 26 12.75 5.44 -7.88
CA ALA A 26 12.50 5.01 -6.51
C ALA A 26 11.20 5.68 -6.07
N ARG A 27 10.12 4.91 -6.01
CA ARG A 27 8.85 5.40 -5.48
C ARG A 27 9.13 5.95 -4.09
N PRO A 28 8.64 7.16 -3.76
CA PRO A 28 8.79 7.70 -2.42
C PRO A 28 8.39 6.64 -1.40
N SER A 29 9.24 6.37 -0.42
CA SER A 29 8.96 5.38 0.62
C SER A 29 7.67 5.79 1.33
N ASP A 30 6.62 4.98 1.23
CA ASP A 30 5.34 5.26 1.88
C ASP A 30 5.45 4.87 3.37
N PRO A 31 5.55 5.85 4.29
CA PRO A 31 5.80 5.56 5.70
C PRO A 31 4.61 4.84 6.35
N VAL A 32 3.38 5.13 5.89
CA VAL A 32 2.17 4.48 6.39
C VAL A 32 2.15 3.03 5.97
N ARG A 33 2.51 2.75 4.72
CA ARG A 33 2.63 1.37 4.24
C ARG A 33 3.63 0.58 5.08
N ARG A 34 4.82 1.15 5.33
CA ARG A 34 5.86 0.52 6.14
C ARG A 34 5.35 0.19 7.56
N GLN A 35 4.60 1.10 8.17
CA GLN A 35 4.02 0.88 9.50
C GLN A 35 2.99 -0.26 9.49
N LEU A 36 2.14 -0.34 8.47
CA LEU A 36 1.18 -1.45 8.33
C LEU A 36 1.90 -2.79 8.17
N ASP A 37 2.96 -2.83 7.36
CA ASP A 37 3.74 -4.06 7.18
C ASP A 37 4.42 -4.46 8.52
N LEU A 38 4.90 -3.51 9.34
CA LEU A 38 5.43 -3.81 10.69
C LEU A 38 4.37 -4.37 11.66
N LEU A 39 3.12 -3.87 11.62
CA LEU A 39 2.04 -4.42 12.46
C LEU A 39 1.77 -5.90 12.14
N VAL A 40 1.91 -6.27 10.86
CA VAL A 40 1.69 -7.65 10.41
C VAL A 40 2.92 -8.51 10.71
N ASP A 41 4.10 -8.07 10.30
CA ASP A 41 5.32 -8.87 10.33
C ASP A 41 5.92 -8.98 11.73
N ARG A 42 5.87 -7.90 12.52
CA ARG A 42 6.50 -7.84 13.85
C ARG A 42 5.50 -8.06 14.97
N ASP A 43 4.35 -7.38 14.90
CA ASP A 43 3.37 -7.39 16.00
C ASP A 43 2.34 -8.54 15.84
N GLY A 44 2.38 -9.28 14.71
CA GLY A 44 1.63 -10.51 14.49
C GLY A 44 0.13 -10.29 14.21
N VAL A 45 -0.27 -9.08 13.85
CA VAL A 45 -1.66 -8.80 13.49
C VAL A 45 -1.96 -9.45 12.12
N PRO A 46 -3.04 -10.22 11.97
CA PRO A 46 -3.33 -10.93 10.71
C PRO A 46 -3.38 -10.04 9.47
N GLY A 47 -3.87 -8.82 9.62
CA GLY A 47 -3.94 -7.82 8.56
C GLY A 47 -4.25 -6.43 9.09
N ALA A 48 -3.81 -5.42 8.36
CA ALA A 48 -3.94 -4.02 8.74
C ALA A 48 -4.37 -3.16 7.54
N LEU A 49 -5.14 -2.10 7.79
CA LEU A 49 -5.65 -1.21 6.76
C LEU A 49 -5.60 0.25 7.24
N ALA A 50 -5.18 1.14 6.34
CA ALA A 50 -5.28 2.58 6.53
C ALA A 50 -5.89 3.25 5.29
N TYR A 51 -6.72 4.26 5.51
CA TYR A 51 -7.25 5.12 4.46
C TYR A 51 -7.04 6.58 4.84
N ASP A 52 -6.39 7.34 3.97
CA ASP A 52 -6.06 8.76 4.21
C ASP A 52 -7.09 9.74 3.60
N GLY A 53 -8.22 9.23 3.10
CA GLY A 53 -9.21 10.03 2.36
C GLY A 53 -9.05 9.97 0.84
N LYS A 54 -7.94 9.42 0.32
CA LYS A 54 -7.67 9.27 -1.11
C LYS A 54 -7.16 7.89 -1.49
N VAL A 55 -6.27 7.33 -0.67
CA VAL A 55 -5.54 6.09 -0.94
C VAL A 55 -5.74 5.12 0.21
N THR A 56 -6.16 3.90 -0.13
CA THR A 56 -6.19 2.78 0.81
C THR A 56 -4.88 2.02 0.74
N ARG A 57 -4.30 1.75 1.91
CA ARG A 57 -3.10 0.93 2.09
C ARG A 57 -3.48 -0.27 2.95
N THR A 58 -3.05 -1.46 2.55
CA THR A 58 -3.44 -2.72 3.21
C THR A 58 -2.26 -3.66 3.35
N ALA A 59 -2.08 -4.27 4.53
CA ALA A 59 -1.07 -5.30 4.77
C ALA A 59 -1.72 -6.58 5.28
N GLY A 60 -1.11 -7.73 5.01
CA GLY A 60 -1.60 -9.04 5.48
C GLY A 60 -2.94 -9.47 4.88
N VAL A 61 -3.69 -10.25 5.66
CA VAL A 61 -4.92 -10.95 5.27
C VAL A 61 -6.09 -10.59 6.18
N ALA A 62 -7.30 -10.62 5.61
CA ALA A 62 -8.55 -10.45 6.33
C ALA A 62 -9.04 -11.74 6.99
N ASP A 63 -8.53 -12.89 6.53
CA ASP A 63 -8.93 -14.20 7.01
C ASP A 63 -7.74 -15.16 6.92
N LEU A 64 -7.33 -15.71 8.06
CA LEU A 64 -6.17 -16.59 8.16
C LEU A 64 -6.42 -17.97 7.52
N VAL A 65 -7.66 -18.46 7.55
CA VAL A 65 -8.01 -19.80 7.06
C VAL A 65 -8.00 -19.85 5.53
N SER A 66 -8.66 -18.89 4.89
CA SER A 66 -8.73 -18.79 3.42
C SER A 66 -7.56 -18.01 2.81
N GLY A 67 -6.74 -17.34 3.62
CA GLY A 67 -5.70 -16.43 3.14
C GLY A 67 -6.27 -15.21 2.37
N ARG A 68 -7.56 -14.90 2.54
CA ARG A 68 -8.20 -13.81 1.80
C ARG A 68 -7.53 -12.49 2.14
N ARG A 69 -7.10 -11.76 1.12
CA ARG A 69 -6.44 -10.46 1.30
C ARG A 69 -7.33 -9.44 2.00
N MET A 70 -6.69 -8.46 2.63
CA MET A 70 -7.38 -7.29 3.18
C MET A 70 -8.23 -6.56 2.11
N PRO A 71 -9.51 -6.26 2.39
CA PRO A 71 -10.37 -5.47 1.51
C PRO A 71 -9.81 -4.07 1.21
N GLY A 72 -10.14 -3.53 0.03
CA GLY A 72 -9.85 -2.14 -0.32
C GLY A 72 -10.82 -1.14 0.33
N ALA A 73 -10.87 0.08 -0.22
CA ALA A 73 -11.66 1.20 0.33
C ALA A 73 -13.15 0.89 0.53
N GLN A 74 -13.73 0.05 -0.34
CA GLN A 74 -15.14 -0.33 -0.34
C GLN A 74 -15.42 -1.58 0.53
N GLY A 75 -14.38 -2.09 1.19
CA GLY A 75 -14.47 -3.22 2.10
C GLY A 75 -15.31 -2.94 3.33
N ARG A 76 -15.76 -4.02 3.99
CA ARG A 76 -16.57 -3.94 5.21
C ARG A 76 -15.86 -4.68 6.34
N PHE A 77 -15.85 -4.05 7.52
CA PHE A 77 -15.27 -4.59 8.75
C PHE A 77 -16.17 -4.23 9.93
N ARG A 78 -16.02 -4.95 11.05
CA ARG A 78 -16.73 -4.63 12.29
C ARG A 78 -15.95 -3.56 13.05
N LEU A 79 -16.49 -2.35 13.11
CA LEU A 79 -15.89 -1.19 13.81
C LEU A 79 -16.12 -1.19 15.33
N ALA A 80 -16.85 -2.18 15.87
CA ALA A 80 -17.15 -2.31 17.30
C ALA A 80 -17.52 -0.96 17.95
N SER A 81 -16.82 -0.56 19.01
CA SER A 81 -17.08 0.69 19.76
C SER A 81 -16.84 1.97 18.95
N ASP A 82 -16.07 1.95 17.86
CA ASP A 82 -15.85 3.14 17.02
C ASP A 82 -17.15 3.61 16.36
N THR A 83 -18.10 2.68 16.17
CA THR A 83 -19.46 2.99 15.71
C THR A 83 -20.18 3.99 16.62
N LYS A 84 -19.85 4.05 17.92
CA LYS A 84 -20.44 5.03 18.86
C LYS A 84 -20.11 6.47 18.49
N ARG A 85 -18.98 6.70 17.82
CA ARG A 85 -18.52 8.02 17.37
C ARG A 85 -19.08 8.39 15.98
N SER A 86 -19.59 7.41 15.22
CA SER A 86 -20.14 7.67 13.89
C SER A 86 -21.40 8.53 14.01
N PRO A 87 -21.56 9.58 13.19
CA PRO A 87 -22.82 10.32 13.14
C PRO A 87 -23.96 9.35 12.83
N ARG A 88 -24.92 9.30 13.75
CA ARG A 88 -26.06 8.37 13.68
C ARG A 88 -26.97 8.75 12.50
N PRO A 89 -27.45 7.80 11.69
CA PRO A 89 -28.67 8.00 10.93
C PRO A 89 -29.87 8.14 11.89
N PRO A 90 -30.96 8.82 11.49
CA PRO A 90 -32.06 9.23 12.37
C PRO A 90 -32.87 8.09 13.03
N SER A 91 -32.55 6.82 12.81
CA SER A 91 -33.32 5.67 13.31
C SER A 91 -33.10 5.34 14.80
N CYS A 92 -32.11 5.91 15.48
CA CYS A 92 -31.82 5.60 16.89
C CYS A 92 -32.60 6.44 17.93
N ALA A 93 -33.60 7.24 17.52
CA ALA A 93 -34.37 8.10 18.43
C ALA A 93 -35.25 7.33 19.45
N TRP A 94 -35.41 6.02 19.30
CA TRP A 94 -36.29 5.20 20.15
C TRP A 94 -35.72 4.78 21.51
N TRP A 95 -34.42 4.97 21.77
CA TRP A 95 -33.78 4.48 23.02
C TRP A 95 -33.69 5.52 24.16
N ARG A 96 -34.44 6.63 24.07
CA ARG A 96 -34.51 7.68 25.11
C ARG A 96 -35.95 8.01 25.50
N ARG A 97 -36.79 6.99 25.71
CA ARG A 97 -38.10 7.12 26.35
C ARG A 97 -38.42 5.83 27.09
N GLY A 98 -37.96 5.75 28.33
CA GLY A 98 -38.11 4.60 29.21
C GLY A 98 -37.44 4.93 30.54
N GLY A 99 -37.98 5.94 31.21
CA GLY A 99 -37.78 6.24 32.62
C GLY A 99 -39.11 6.07 33.32
#